data_AF-A0A7K4J2L0-F1
#
_entry.id   AF-A0A7K4J2L0-F1
#
_cell.length_a   1.000
_cell.length_b   1.000
_cell.length_c   1.000
_cell.angle_alpha   90.00
_cell.angle_beta   90.00
_cell.angle_gamma   90.00
#
_symmetry.space_group_name_H-M   'P 1'
#
loop_
_entity.id
_entity.type
_entity.pdbx_description
1 polymer ?
#
loop_
_entity_poly.entity_id
_entity_poly.type
_entity_poly.pdbx_seq_one_letter_code
_entity_poly.pdbx_strand_id
1 'polypeptide(L)'
;DISSPEAEYVDLLLNPERYTGYKGPDAWKIWNSIYEENCFKPQNVKRPLASGRGESHIYLTKWFMPIFFFSGVCVEKRAFYKLISGLHASINIHLSARYLLQDTWSEKKWGPNVTEFQQRFDEVITSGEGPRRLKNLYFLYLIELRALSKVLPFFQRPGFQLYTGNNSHDVETKNFLLEILHLAKSFPLHFDENSFFAGNQKEAAKLKEEFRLHFKNISKIMDCVGCFKCRLWGKLQTQGLGTALKILFSEKQIEKIPGSGPSYGFHLTRQEIVALFNAFGRL
;
A
#
# COMPACT_ATOMS: atom_id res chain seq x y z
N ASP A 1 10.97 -2.97 12.45
CA ASP A 1 11.61 -4.28 12.21
C ASP A 1 11.33 -5.20 13.39
N ILE A 2 11.01 -6.47 13.14
CA ILE A 2 10.77 -7.51 14.18
C ILE A 2 11.96 -7.69 15.12
N SER A 3 13.17 -7.32 14.67
CA SER A 3 14.38 -7.33 15.49
C SER A 3 14.48 -6.13 16.45
N SER A 4 13.52 -5.21 16.43
CA SER A 4 13.45 -4.14 17.42
C SER A 4 12.87 -4.71 18.72
N PRO A 5 13.55 -4.53 19.87
CA PRO A 5 13.07 -5.00 21.16
C PRO A 5 11.77 -4.31 21.62
N GLU A 6 11.35 -3.23 20.95
CA GLU A 6 10.12 -2.49 21.22
C GLU A 6 8.93 -2.95 20.35
N ALA A 7 9.11 -3.98 19.51
CA ALA A 7 8.04 -4.47 18.64
C ALA A 7 7.05 -5.36 19.41
N GLU A 8 5.81 -4.88 19.55
CA GLU A 8 4.73 -5.61 20.23
C GLU A 8 3.64 -6.07 19.25
N TYR A 9 2.94 -7.16 19.60
CA TYR A 9 1.76 -7.61 18.86
C TYR A 9 0.55 -6.74 19.21
N VAL A 10 -0.16 -6.27 18.18
CA VAL A 10 -1.36 -5.43 18.33
C VAL A 10 -2.57 -6.16 17.76
N ASP A 11 -3.68 -6.14 18.51
CA ASP A 11 -4.97 -6.63 18.02
C ASP A 11 -5.61 -5.60 17.09
N LEU A 12 -5.77 -5.98 15.81
CA LEU A 12 -6.37 -5.15 14.77
C LEU A 12 -7.89 -5.01 14.92
N LEU A 13 -8.57 -5.95 15.57
CA LEU A 13 -10.02 -5.90 15.82
C LEU A 13 -10.38 -4.78 16.79
N LEU A 14 -9.54 -4.57 17.81
CA LEU A 14 -9.67 -3.47 18.77
C LEU A 14 -9.20 -2.12 18.20
N ASN A 15 -8.45 -2.15 17.10
CA ASN A 15 -7.84 -0.98 16.48
C ASN A 15 -8.29 -0.78 15.03
N PRO A 16 -9.60 -0.68 14.74
CA PRO A 16 -10.09 -0.54 13.37
C PRO A 16 -9.63 0.77 12.74
N GLU A 17 -9.34 0.72 11.43
CA GLU A 17 -9.13 1.92 10.63
C GLU A 17 -10.44 2.69 10.49
N ARG A 18 -10.43 3.95 10.94
CA ARG A 18 -11.57 4.87 10.97
C ARG A 18 -11.09 6.30 11.18
N TYR A 19 -12.00 7.28 11.21
CA TYR A 19 -11.66 8.67 11.50
C TYR A 19 -10.94 8.84 12.85
N THR A 20 -9.82 9.57 12.83
CA THR A 20 -8.99 9.86 14.02
C THR A 20 -8.84 11.35 14.31
N GLY A 21 -9.38 12.22 13.45
CA GLY A 21 -9.14 13.66 13.53
C GLY A 21 -7.76 14.12 13.05
N TYR A 22 -6.87 13.21 12.64
CA TYR A 22 -5.54 13.57 12.12
C TYR A 22 -5.66 14.32 10.78
N LYS A 23 -5.29 15.60 10.77
CA LYS A 23 -5.49 16.53 9.64
C LYS A 23 -4.47 17.69 9.67
N GLY A 24 -4.54 18.56 8.66
CA GLY A 24 -3.76 19.79 8.62
C GLY A 24 -2.30 19.60 8.21
N PRO A 25 -1.41 20.57 8.51
CA PRO A 25 -0.04 20.61 8.02
C PRO A 25 0.79 19.36 8.34
N ASP A 26 0.56 18.73 9.49
CA ASP A 26 1.27 17.50 9.89
C ASP A 26 0.93 16.34 8.97
N ALA A 27 -0.35 16.12 8.67
CA ALA A 27 -0.79 15.10 7.73
C ALA A 27 -0.32 15.39 6.30
N TRP A 28 -0.39 16.65 5.87
CA TRP A 28 0.03 17.06 4.53
C TRP A 28 1.53 16.87 4.32
N LYS A 29 2.35 17.20 5.33
CA LYS A 29 3.80 17.01 5.27
C LYS A 29 4.17 15.54 5.09
N ILE A 30 3.52 14.64 5.83
CA ILE A 30 3.72 13.20 5.69
C ILE A 30 3.40 12.73 4.27
N TRP A 31 2.21 13.07 3.74
CA TRP A 31 1.84 12.66 2.39
C TRP A 31 2.78 13.23 1.33
N ASN A 32 3.16 14.51 1.43
CA ASN A 32 4.11 15.11 0.51
C ASN A 32 5.44 14.34 0.50
N SER A 33 6.00 14.01 1.67
CA SER A 33 7.22 13.22 1.75
C SER A 33 7.07 11.81 1.14
N ILE A 34 5.90 11.16 1.30
CA ILE A 34 5.64 9.86 0.67
C ILE A 34 5.58 9.98 -0.86
N TYR A 35 4.92 11.01 -1.40
CA TYR A 35 4.86 11.21 -2.86
C TYR A 35 6.21 11.63 -3.45
N GLU A 36 7.04 12.36 -2.69
CA GLU A 36 8.40 12.75 -3.08
C GLU A 36 9.36 11.55 -3.18
N GLU A 37 9.05 10.41 -2.54
CA GLU A 37 9.80 9.16 -2.74
C GLU A 37 9.68 8.61 -4.16
N ASN A 38 8.77 9.11 -5.01
CA ASN A 38 8.60 8.69 -6.41
C ASN A 38 9.78 9.08 -7.36
N CYS A 39 10.98 9.30 -6.81
CA CYS A 39 12.17 9.67 -7.53
C CYS A 39 13.01 8.46 -7.97
N PHE A 40 12.48 7.61 -8.87
CA PHE A 40 13.29 6.61 -9.58
C PHE A 40 14.34 7.36 -10.44
N LYS A 41 15.63 7.24 -10.11
CA LYS A 41 16.70 7.98 -10.80
C LYS A 41 17.40 7.10 -11.85
N PRO A 42 17.56 7.53 -13.11
CA PRO A 42 18.79 7.23 -13.83
C PRO A 42 19.94 7.96 -13.13
N GLN A 43 21.05 7.28 -12.84
CA GLN A 43 22.10 7.69 -11.89
C GLN A 43 22.80 9.04 -12.12
N ASN A 44 22.44 9.86 -13.11
CA ASN A 44 23.25 11.00 -13.56
C ASN A 44 22.67 12.41 -13.31
N VAL A 45 21.58 12.58 -12.56
CA VAL A 45 21.12 13.93 -12.18
C VAL A 45 21.58 14.28 -10.77
N LYS A 46 22.69 15.05 -10.69
CA LYS A 46 23.13 15.69 -9.44
C LYS A 46 22.02 16.62 -8.95
N ARG A 47 21.63 16.48 -7.67
CA ARG A 47 20.73 17.44 -7.01
C ARG A 47 21.44 18.80 -6.94
N PRO A 48 20.84 19.92 -7.33
CA PRO A 48 21.31 21.20 -6.85
C PRO A 48 21.08 21.21 -5.33
N LEU A 49 22.18 21.16 -4.58
CA LEU A 49 22.19 21.49 -3.16
C LEU A 49 21.70 22.93 -3.04
N ALA A 50 20.52 23.14 -2.45
CA ALA A 50 20.03 24.45 -2.12
C ALA A 50 20.88 25.04 -0.98
N SER A 51 21.91 25.79 -1.35
CA SER A 51 22.59 26.77 -0.51
C SER A 51 22.38 28.14 -1.16
N GLY A 52 21.60 29.01 -0.53
CA GLY A 52 21.45 30.38 -1.01
C GLY A 52 20.27 31.13 -0.39
N ARG A 53 20.58 32.13 0.42
CA ARG A 53 19.70 33.15 0.99
C ARG A 53 19.08 34.04 -0.10
N GLY A 54 17.86 34.56 0.13
CA GLY A 54 17.32 35.74 -0.54
C GLY A 54 15.81 35.71 -0.80
N GLU A 55 15.05 36.42 0.03
CA GLU A 55 13.81 37.22 -0.22
C GLU A 55 13.29 37.28 -1.68
N SER A 56 12.00 37.26 -2.05
CA SER A 56 10.73 37.61 -1.40
C SER A 56 9.56 37.15 -2.29
N HIS A 57 8.39 36.87 -1.69
CA HIS A 57 7.06 36.77 -2.32
C HIS A 57 6.83 35.75 -3.46
N ILE A 58 6.15 34.65 -3.16
CA ILE A 58 4.90 34.18 -3.81
C ILE A 58 4.23 33.19 -2.84
N TYR A 59 3.35 33.72 -1.99
CA TYR A 59 2.36 32.93 -1.26
C TYR A 59 1.13 32.81 -2.16
N LEU A 60 1.14 31.88 -3.11
CA LEU A 60 -0.04 31.39 -3.85
C LEU A 60 0.47 30.41 -4.91
N THR A 61 0.15 29.12 -4.72
CA THR A 61 0.34 27.94 -5.63
C THR A 61 1.18 26.79 -5.04
N LYS A 62 0.88 26.37 -3.80
CA LYS A 62 1.32 25.04 -3.29
C LYS A 62 0.24 23.95 -3.41
N TRP A 63 -0.96 24.30 -3.89
CA TRP A 63 -2.08 23.41 -4.15
C TRP A 63 -2.37 23.20 -5.65
N PHE A 64 -1.67 23.91 -6.52
CA PHE A 64 -1.65 23.69 -7.96
C PHE A 64 -0.21 23.47 -8.34
N MET A 65 0.26 22.22 -8.30
CA MET A 65 1.33 21.85 -9.24
C MET A 65 0.60 21.42 -10.52
N PRO A 66 0.59 22.26 -11.58
CA PRO A 66 0.01 21.84 -12.83
C PRO A 66 0.79 20.61 -13.32
N ILE A 67 0.06 19.72 -13.99
CA ILE A 67 0.48 18.51 -14.70
C ILE A 67 1.65 18.72 -15.71
N PHE A 68 2.24 19.91 -15.78
CA PHE A 68 3.31 20.29 -16.70
C PHE A 68 4.66 19.63 -16.43
N PHE A 69 4.86 18.94 -15.30
CA PHE A 69 6.06 18.13 -15.05
C PHE A 69 5.92 16.64 -15.41
N PHE A 70 4.76 16.19 -15.93
CA PHE A 70 4.52 14.77 -16.25
C PHE A 70 4.75 14.37 -17.72
N SER A 71 4.99 15.32 -18.63
CA SER A 71 5.38 15.03 -20.01
C SER A 71 6.86 14.62 -20.07
N GLY A 72 7.12 13.35 -19.74
CA GLY A 72 8.47 12.74 -19.72
C GLY A 72 8.74 11.77 -18.56
N VAL A 73 7.73 11.45 -17.74
CA VAL A 73 7.86 10.58 -16.56
C VAL A 73 7.79 9.11 -16.97
N CYS A 74 8.81 8.32 -16.61
CA CYS A 74 8.90 6.87 -16.87
C CYS A 74 7.67 6.10 -16.36
N VAL A 75 7.31 4.97 -16.98
CA VAL A 75 6.10 4.17 -16.67
C VAL A 75 6.08 3.72 -15.20
N GLU A 76 7.25 3.45 -14.63
CA GLU A 76 7.50 3.03 -13.24
C GLU A 76 7.08 4.09 -12.22
N LYS A 77 7.42 5.35 -12.51
CA LYS A 77 7.00 6.51 -11.69
C LYS A 77 5.49 6.72 -11.71
N ARG A 78 4.86 6.41 -12.83
CA ARG A 78 3.39 6.50 -12.96
C ARG A 78 2.70 5.41 -12.14
N ALA A 79 3.23 4.18 -12.14
CA ALA A 79 2.66 3.10 -11.36
C ALA A 79 2.82 3.33 -9.85
N PHE A 80 4.01 3.72 -9.38
CA PHE A 80 4.20 4.05 -7.96
C PHE A 80 3.25 5.15 -7.50
N TYR A 81 3.09 6.22 -8.29
CA TYR A 81 2.10 7.27 -8.00
C TYR A 81 0.68 6.70 -7.88
N LYS A 82 0.25 5.87 -8.83
CA LYS A 82 -1.09 5.26 -8.79
C LYS A 82 -1.27 4.37 -7.55
N LEU A 83 -0.27 3.60 -7.17
CA LEU A 83 -0.32 2.75 -5.96
C LEU A 83 -0.48 3.59 -4.69
N ILE A 84 0.37 4.60 -4.50
CA ILE A 84 0.28 5.50 -3.34
C ILE A 84 -1.02 6.32 -3.35
N SER A 85 -1.47 6.76 -4.53
CA SER A 85 -2.73 7.46 -4.70
C SER A 85 -3.94 6.59 -4.37
N GLY A 86 -3.93 5.32 -4.78
CA GLY A 86 -4.94 4.34 -4.40
C GLY A 86 -4.97 4.08 -2.89
N LEU A 87 -3.80 3.96 -2.27
CA LEU A 87 -3.70 3.77 -0.82
C LEU A 87 -4.24 5.00 -0.06
N HIS A 88 -3.86 6.20 -0.49
CA HIS A 88 -4.38 7.44 0.09
C HIS A 88 -5.91 7.54 -0.11
N ALA A 89 -6.43 7.11 -1.26
CA ALA A 89 -7.86 7.04 -1.50
C ALA A 89 -8.55 6.05 -0.54
N SER A 90 -8.02 4.83 -0.36
CA SER A 90 -8.57 3.82 0.57
C SER A 90 -8.70 4.37 2.00
N ILE A 91 -7.64 5.03 2.52
CA ILE A 91 -7.65 5.64 3.86
C ILE A 91 -8.72 6.73 3.97
N ASN A 92 -8.83 7.57 2.94
CA ASN A 92 -9.83 8.64 2.87
C ASN A 92 -11.27 8.10 2.77
N ILE A 93 -11.47 6.93 2.17
CA ILE A 93 -12.78 6.25 2.16
C ILE A 93 -13.07 5.68 3.55
N HIS A 94 -12.11 5.02 4.20
CA HIS A 94 -12.28 4.47 5.55
C HIS A 94 -12.69 5.52 6.57
N LEU A 95 -12.02 6.68 6.57
CA LEU A 95 -12.39 7.76 7.48
C LEU A 95 -13.77 8.36 7.15
N SER A 96 -14.16 8.40 5.88
CA SER A 96 -15.47 8.93 5.46
C SER A 96 -16.61 7.96 5.79
N ALA A 97 -16.39 6.65 5.61
CA ALA A 97 -17.37 5.60 5.91
C ALA A 97 -17.51 5.32 7.41
N ARG A 98 -16.43 5.53 8.18
CA ARG A 98 -16.38 5.34 9.64
C ARG A 98 -16.01 6.64 10.33
N TYR A 99 -16.83 7.66 10.11
CA TYR A 99 -16.67 8.99 10.68
C TYR A 99 -17.28 9.06 12.08
N LEU A 100 -16.75 9.94 12.94
CA LEU A 100 -17.37 10.26 14.23
C LEU A 100 -18.45 11.32 14.01
N LEU A 101 -19.71 10.89 13.89
CA LEU A 101 -20.83 11.77 13.56
C LEU A 101 -21.28 12.62 14.74
N GLN A 102 -21.26 12.03 15.94
CA GLN A 102 -21.65 12.70 17.17
C GLN A 102 -20.69 12.30 18.29
N ASP A 103 -20.21 13.31 19.00
CA ASP A 103 -19.37 13.18 20.18
C ASP A 103 -20.05 13.93 21.33
N THR A 104 -20.95 13.24 22.01
CA THR A 104 -21.63 13.77 23.20
C THR A 104 -21.00 13.16 24.46
N TRP A 105 -21.24 13.78 25.61
CA TRP A 105 -20.71 13.30 26.90
C TRP A 105 -21.15 11.86 27.23
N SER A 106 -22.33 11.44 26.75
CA SER A 106 -22.90 10.12 27.01
C SER A 106 -22.62 9.11 25.90
N GLU A 107 -22.60 9.53 24.64
CA GLU A 107 -22.56 8.61 23.50
C GLU A 107 -21.67 9.11 22.35
N LYS A 108 -20.97 8.14 21.73
CA LYS A 108 -20.18 8.32 20.50
C LYS A 108 -20.82 7.54 19.37
N LYS A 109 -21.32 8.25 18.35
CA LYS A 109 -21.94 7.64 17.19
C LYS A 109 -20.99 7.63 16.01
N TRP A 110 -20.65 6.44 15.54
CA TRP A 110 -19.82 6.22 14.35
C TRP A 110 -20.70 5.87 13.15
N GLY A 111 -20.37 6.39 11.98
CA GLY A 111 -21.12 6.07 10.76
C GLY A 111 -20.62 6.79 9.51
N PRO A 112 -21.29 6.58 8.37
CA PRO A 112 -20.90 7.19 7.11
C PRO A 112 -21.21 8.69 7.10
N ASN A 113 -20.20 9.50 6.79
CA ASN A 113 -20.33 10.93 6.53
C ASN A 113 -20.29 11.17 5.01
N VAL A 114 -21.47 11.32 4.42
CA VAL A 114 -21.64 11.51 2.97
C VAL A 114 -21.00 12.82 2.50
N THR A 115 -21.10 13.88 3.29
CA THR A 115 -20.53 15.20 2.96
C THR A 115 -19.01 15.13 2.89
N GLU A 116 -18.36 14.46 3.84
CA GLU A 116 -16.90 14.24 3.81
C GLU A 116 -16.48 13.42 2.59
N PHE A 117 -17.24 12.38 2.24
CA PHE A 117 -16.97 11.57 1.06
C PHE A 117 -17.09 12.39 -0.24
N GLN A 118 -18.17 13.16 -0.38
CA GLN A 118 -18.40 14.03 -1.55
C GLN A 118 -17.31 15.09 -1.69
N GLN A 119 -16.93 15.78 -0.61
CA GLN A 119 -15.85 16.77 -0.66
C GLN A 119 -14.51 16.21 -1.14
N ARG A 120 -14.27 14.90 -0.96
CA ARG A 120 -13.02 14.23 -1.33
C ARG A 120 -13.05 13.55 -2.70
N PHE A 121 -14.23 13.12 -3.16
CA PHE A 121 -14.37 12.22 -4.31
C PHE A 121 -15.41 12.65 -5.35
N ASP A 122 -16.27 13.62 -5.06
CA ASP A 122 -17.25 14.11 -6.03
C ASP A 122 -16.57 14.76 -7.23
N GLU A 123 -17.06 14.45 -8.43
CA GLU A 123 -16.47 14.91 -9.68
C GLU A 123 -16.49 16.42 -9.83
N VAL A 124 -17.60 17.08 -9.46
CA VAL A 124 -17.79 18.52 -9.63
C VAL A 124 -16.99 19.28 -8.57
N ILE A 125 -17.08 18.87 -7.30
CA ILE A 125 -16.38 19.55 -6.19
C ILE A 125 -14.85 19.45 -6.35
N THR A 126 -14.36 18.32 -6.85
CA THR A 126 -12.91 18.08 -6.97
C THR A 126 -12.35 18.35 -8.37
N SER A 127 -13.15 18.93 -9.27
CA SER A 127 -12.74 19.21 -10.66
C SER A 127 -12.21 17.97 -11.39
N GLY A 128 -12.84 16.81 -11.18
CA GLY A 128 -12.50 15.53 -11.81
C GLY A 128 -11.40 14.72 -11.12
N GLU A 129 -10.77 15.23 -10.05
CA GLU A 129 -9.71 14.51 -9.33
C GLU A 129 -10.22 13.35 -8.48
N GLY A 130 -11.42 13.46 -7.92
CA GLY A 130 -12.07 12.43 -7.12
C GLY A 130 -12.22 11.10 -7.88
N PRO A 131 -12.89 11.08 -9.05
CA PRO A 131 -12.96 9.89 -9.89
C PRO A 131 -11.60 9.33 -10.31
N ARG A 132 -10.57 10.18 -10.52
CA ARG A 132 -9.20 9.73 -10.82
C ARG A 132 -8.58 8.98 -9.64
N ARG A 133 -8.76 9.47 -8.41
CA ARG A 133 -8.31 8.79 -7.18
C ARG A 133 -9.01 7.44 -6.99
N LEU A 134 -10.31 7.35 -7.29
CA LEU A 134 -11.05 6.09 -7.25
C LEU A 134 -10.53 5.09 -8.30
N LYS A 135 -10.22 5.55 -9.52
CA LYS A 135 -9.56 4.68 -10.53
C LYS A 135 -8.20 4.17 -10.05
N ASN A 136 -7.44 5.00 -9.33
CA ASN A 136 -6.17 4.59 -8.72
C ASN A 136 -6.35 3.57 -7.59
N LEU A 137 -7.44 3.67 -6.82
CA LEU A 137 -7.82 2.66 -5.82
C LEU A 137 -8.10 1.31 -6.48
N TYR A 138 -8.91 1.27 -7.54
CA TYR A 138 -9.13 0.03 -8.29
C TYR A 138 -7.84 -0.50 -8.92
N PHE A 139 -6.98 0.37 -9.42
CA PHE A 139 -5.66 -0.04 -9.92
C PHE A 139 -4.84 -0.74 -8.82
N LEU A 140 -4.79 -0.18 -7.61
CA LEU A 140 -4.13 -0.80 -6.46
C LEU A 140 -4.77 -2.15 -6.10
N TYR A 141 -6.10 -2.21 -6.02
CA TYR A 141 -6.85 -3.45 -5.77
C TYR A 141 -6.49 -4.56 -6.77
N LEU A 142 -6.46 -4.25 -8.06
CA LEU A 142 -6.10 -5.22 -9.10
C LEU A 142 -4.64 -5.70 -8.99
N ILE A 143 -3.71 -4.83 -8.57
CA ILE A 143 -2.31 -5.21 -8.34
C ILE A 143 -2.19 -6.18 -7.17
N GLU A 144 -2.85 -5.89 -6.04
CA GLU A 144 -2.83 -6.79 -4.88
C GLU A 144 -3.59 -8.11 -5.16
N LEU A 145 -4.74 -8.05 -5.85
CA LEU A 145 -5.47 -9.24 -6.29
C LEU A 145 -4.60 -10.12 -7.20
N ARG A 146 -3.84 -9.51 -8.12
CA ARG A 146 -2.90 -10.24 -8.98
C ARG A 146 -1.80 -10.90 -8.14
N ALA A 147 -1.25 -10.20 -7.15
CA ALA A 147 -0.26 -10.79 -6.25
C ALA A 147 -0.83 -11.99 -5.49
N LEU A 148 -2.06 -11.89 -4.97
CA LEU A 148 -2.76 -13.01 -4.33
C LEU A 148 -2.94 -14.20 -5.27
N SER A 149 -3.37 -13.97 -6.51
CA SER A 149 -3.51 -15.06 -7.49
C SER A 149 -2.18 -15.78 -7.79
N LYS A 150 -1.06 -15.04 -7.76
CA LYS A 150 0.28 -15.56 -8.09
C LYS A 150 0.96 -16.26 -6.93
N VAL A 151 0.65 -15.88 -5.69
CA VAL A 151 1.26 -16.51 -4.50
C VAL A 151 0.58 -17.84 -4.11
N LEU A 152 -0.55 -18.20 -4.73
CA LEU A 152 -1.27 -19.45 -4.45
C LEU A 152 -0.37 -20.70 -4.33
N PRO A 153 0.59 -21.00 -5.24
CA PRO A 153 1.45 -22.17 -5.14
C PRO A 153 2.27 -22.22 -3.83
N PHE A 154 2.62 -21.07 -3.26
CA PHE A 154 3.36 -20.99 -2.00
C PHE A 154 2.55 -21.53 -0.82
N PHE A 155 1.25 -21.21 -0.78
CA PHE A 155 0.31 -21.58 0.29
C PHE A 155 -0.25 -23.01 0.13
N GLN A 156 -0.33 -23.51 -1.10
CA GLN A 156 -0.78 -24.88 -1.40
C GLN A 156 0.19 -25.96 -0.91
N ARG A 157 1.43 -25.59 -0.59
CA ARG A 157 2.43 -26.57 -0.14
C ARG A 157 1.98 -27.30 1.13
N PRO A 158 2.18 -28.63 1.20
CA PRO A 158 1.88 -29.40 2.41
C PRO A 158 2.67 -28.90 3.63
N GLY A 159 3.93 -28.51 3.43
CA GLY A 159 4.80 -28.02 4.50
C GLY A 159 4.53 -26.58 4.97
N PHE A 160 3.61 -25.85 4.34
CA PHE A 160 3.22 -24.52 4.82
C PHE A 160 2.13 -24.64 5.89
N GLN A 161 2.30 -23.94 7.02
CA GLN A 161 1.37 -23.97 8.15
C GLN A 161 1.14 -22.56 8.70
N LEU A 162 -0.10 -22.27 9.12
CA LEU A 162 -0.50 -21.03 9.80
C LEU A 162 -0.47 -21.22 11.32
N TYR A 163 0.71 -21.52 11.89
CA TYR A 163 0.82 -21.92 13.29
C TYR A 163 0.31 -20.85 14.27
N THR A 164 -0.73 -21.16 15.04
CA THR A 164 -1.24 -20.31 16.15
C THR A 164 -1.19 -21.02 17.51
N GLY A 165 -0.88 -22.32 17.52
CA GLY A 165 -0.89 -23.18 18.72
C GLY A 165 -2.13 -24.09 18.80
N ASN A 166 -3.13 -23.89 17.94
CA ASN A 166 -4.27 -24.79 17.80
C ASN A 166 -4.33 -25.42 16.39
N ASN A 167 -3.95 -26.69 16.31
CA ASN A 167 -3.83 -27.41 15.04
C ASN A 167 -5.14 -27.50 14.24
N SER A 168 -6.30 -27.62 14.89
CA SER A 168 -7.58 -27.75 14.16
C SER A 168 -7.92 -26.43 13.46
N HIS A 169 -7.85 -25.32 14.19
CA HIS A 169 -8.09 -23.98 13.64
C HIS A 169 -7.04 -23.57 12.60
N ASP A 170 -5.78 -24.00 12.76
CA ASP A 170 -4.73 -23.70 11.79
C ASP A 170 -5.01 -24.36 10.42
N VAL A 171 -5.55 -25.59 10.42
CA VAL A 171 -5.96 -26.31 9.21
C VAL A 171 -7.20 -25.67 8.59
N GLU A 172 -8.22 -25.36 9.40
CA GLU A 172 -9.43 -24.66 8.94
C GLU A 172 -9.10 -23.30 8.30
N THR A 173 -8.28 -22.49 8.99
CA THR A 173 -7.85 -21.18 8.50
C THR A 173 -7.04 -21.29 7.20
N LYS A 174 -6.19 -22.32 7.10
CA LYS A 174 -5.45 -22.59 5.85
C LYS A 174 -6.40 -22.91 4.71
N ASN A 175 -7.46 -23.70 4.94
CA ASN A 175 -8.44 -24.02 3.92
C ASN A 175 -9.21 -22.77 3.46
N PHE A 176 -9.70 -21.95 4.38
CA PHE A 176 -10.35 -20.67 4.02
C PHE A 176 -9.43 -19.74 3.23
N LEU A 177 -8.16 -19.65 3.63
CA LEU A 177 -7.17 -18.87 2.89
C LEU A 177 -6.99 -19.41 1.47
N LEU A 178 -6.90 -20.73 1.29
CA LEU A 178 -6.80 -21.34 -0.03
C LEU A 178 -8.03 -21.08 -0.90
N GLU A 179 -9.24 -21.16 -0.35
CA GLU A 179 -10.48 -20.83 -1.06
C GLU A 179 -10.47 -19.39 -1.59
N ILE A 180 -10.08 -18.42 -0.77
CA ILE A 180 -9.95 -17.01 -1.17
C ILE A 180 -8.92 -16.87 -2.30
N LEU A 181 -7.76 -17.53 -2.19
CA LEU A 181 -6.72 -17.47 -3.24
C LEU A 181 -7.16 -18.15 -4.55
N HIS A 182 -7.94 -19.23 -4.46
CA HIS A 182 -8.55 -19.87 -5.63
C HIS A 182 -9.59 -18.96 -6.30
N LEU A 183 -10.41 -18.26 -5.52
CA LEU A 183 -11.34 -17.26 -6.03
C LEU A 183 -10.58 -16.11 -6.71
N ALA A 184 -9.54 -15.58 -6.09
CA ALA A 184 -8.67 -14.55 -6.67
C ALA A 184 -8.05 -15.01 -8.01
N LYS A 185 -7.68 -16.30 -8.13
CA LYS A 185 -7.15 -16.88 -9.36
C LYS A 185 -8.21 -17.09 -10.45
N SER A 186 -9.46 -17.34 -10.08
CA SER A 186 -10.58 -17.51 -11.03
C SER A 186 -11.01 -16.21 -11.69
N PHE A 187 -10.70 -15.05 -11.10
CA PHE A 187 -11.06 -13.76 -11.66
C PHE A 187 -10.32 -13.52 -12.98
N PRO A 188 -11.02 -13.27 -14.11
CA PRO A 188 -10.41 -13.11 -15.43
C PRO A 188 -9.73 -11.74 -15.54
N LEU A 189 -8.54 -11.62 -14.93
CA LEU A 189 -7.74 -10.41 -14.99
C LEU A 189 -6.87 -10.43 -16.25
N HIS A 190 -7.23 -9.62 -17.24
CA HIS A 190 -6.38 -9.31 -18.38
C HIS A 190 -5.45 -8.15 -18.01
N PHE A 191 -4.32 -8.47 -17.38
CA PHE A 191 -3.25 -7.50 -17.12
C PHE A 191 -2.13 -7.76 -18.12
N ASP A 192 -1.68 -6.77 -18.87
CA ASP A 192 -0.54 -6.93 -19.78
C ASP A 192 0.77 -6.99 -18.98
N GLU A 193 1.18 -8.21 -18.61
CA GLU A 193 2.31 -8.49 -17.72
C GLU A 193 3.66 -7.97 -18.28
N ASN A 194 3.75 -7.82 -19.61
CA ASN A 194 4.94 -7.39 -20.33
C ASN A 194 5.28 -5.91 -20.11
N SER A 195 4.34 -5.09 -19.64
CA SER A 195 4.54 -3.65 -19.49
C SER A 195 5.25 -3.24 -18.19
N PHE A 196 5.30 -4.10 -17.17
CA PHE A 196 5.74 -3.67 -15.82
C PHE A 196 6.61 -4.66 -15.04
N PHE A 197 6.33 -5.97 -15.12
CA PHE A 197 6.99 -6.97 -14.25
C PHE A 197 7.78 -8.02 -15.05
N ALA A 198 7.48 -8.22 -16.34
CA ALA A 198 8.11 -9.22 -17.20
C ALA A 198 9.18 -8.67 -18.17
N GLY A 199 9.74 -7.48 -17.90
CA GLY A 199 10.85 -6.90 -18.67
C GLY A 199 12.18 -7.67 -18.55
N ASN A 200 13.25 -7.13 -19.16
CA ASN A 200 14.61 -7.69 -19.09
C ASN A 200 14.98 -8.04 -17.64
N GLN A 201 15.52 -9.25 -17.40
CA GLN A 201 15.78 -9.77 -16.04
C GLN A 201 16.59 -8.81 -15.15
N LYS A 202 17.53 -8.05 -15.75
CA LYS A 202 18.33 -7.04 -15.04
C LYS A 202 17.53 -5.79 -14.66
N GLU A 203 16.64 -5.33 -15.54
CA GLU A 203 15.78 -4.17 -15.30
C GLU A 203 14.72 -4.49 -14.25
N ALA A 204 14.07 -5.65 -14.34
CA ALA A 204 13.11 -6.11 -13.34
C ALA A 204 13.75 -6.29 -11.95
N ALA A 205 14.99 -6.81 -11.89
CA ALA A 205 15.72 -6.94 -10.63
C ALA A 205 16.11 -5.58 -10.03
N LYS A 206 16.53 -4.62 -10.86
CA LYS A 206 16.81 -3.25 -10.43
C LYS A 206 15.55 -2.56 -9.91
N LEU A 207 14.44 -2.69 -10.63
CA LEU A 207 13.17 -2.08 -10.26
C LEU A 207 12.63 -2.66 -8.94
N LYS A 208 12.72 -3.98 -8.76
CA LYS A 208 12.39 -4.66 -7.50
C LYS A 208 13.15 -4.05 -6.32
N GLU A 209 14.45 -3.81 -6.49
CA GLU A 209 15.29 -3.23 -5.43
C GLU A 209 14.96 -1.75 -5.16
N GLU A 210 14.68 -0.97 -6.21
CA GLU A 210 14.24 0.42 -6.07
C GLU A 210 12.91 0.52 -5.31
N PHE A 211 11.91 -0.30 -5.67
CA PHE A 211 10.65 -0.37 -4.92
C PHE A 211 10.88 -0.77 -3.46
N ARG A 212 11.71 -1.79 -3.20
CA ARG A 212 12.06 -2.21 -1.84
C ARG A 212 12.63 -1.05 -1.02
N LEU A 213 13.52 -0.26 -1.61
CA LEU A 213 14.12 0.90 -0.96
C LEU A 213 13.07 1.99 -0.69
N HIS A 214 12.21 2.31 -1.65
CA HIS A 214 11.13 3.29 -1.47
C HIS A 214 10.18 2.88 -0.35
N PHE A 215 9.71 1.63 -0.31
CA PHE A 215 8.85 1.17 0.78
C PHE A 215 9.55 1.16 2.15
N LYS A 216 10.86 0.89 2.19
CA LYS A 216 11.65 1.05 3.42
C LYS A 216 11.70 2.51 3.88
N ASN A 217 11.85 3.46 2.96
CA ASN A 217 11.83 4.89 3.28
C ASN A 217 10.44 5.34 3.73
N ILE A 218 9.38 4.90 3.06
CA ILE A 218 7.99 5.16 3.47
C ILE A 218 7.74 4.63 4.88
N SER A 219 8.20 3.42 5.20
CA SER A 219 8.07 2.87 6.56
C SER A 219 8.76 3.75 7.61
N LYS A 220 9.89 4.39 7.29
CA LYS A 220 10.54 5.38 8.17
C LYS A 220 9.76 6.69 8.26
N ILE A 221 9.17 7.15 7.16
CA ILE A 221 8.29 8.33 7.17
C ILE A 221 7.07 8.07 8.09
N MET A 222 6.54 6.84 8.09
CA MET A 222 5.44 6.47 9.00
C MET A 222 5.81 6.61 10.48
N ASP A 223 7.09 6.46 10.86
CA ASP A 223 7.54 6.69 12.25
C ASP A 223 7.36 8.16 12.70
N CYS A 224 7.24 9.09 11.74
CA CYS A 224 6.98 10.51 12.01
C CYS A 224 5.48 10.84 12.17
N VAL A 225 4.57 9.88 11.97
CA VAL A 225 3.11 10.12 12.07
C VAL A 225 2.69 10.17 13.53
N GLY A 226 2.18 11.31 14.00
CA GLY A 226 1.75 11.49 15.41
C GLY A 226 0.50 10.70 15.80
N CYS A 227 -0.37 10.37 14.83
CA CYS A 227 -1.53 9.52 15.07
C CYS A 227 -1.13 8.03 15.12
N PHE A 228 -1.18 7.41 16.30
CA PHE A 228 -0.76 6.01 16.48
C PHE A 228 -1.56 5.00 15.66
N LYS A 229 -2.89 5.14 15.58
CA LYS A 229 -3.73 4.27 14.72
C LYS A 229 -3.40 4.46 13.23
N CYS A 230 -3.17 5.71 12.81
CA CYS A 230 -2.78 6.02 11.44
C CYS A 230 -1.39 5.45 11.11
N ARG A 231 -0.45 5.51 12.07
CA ARG A 231 0.88 4.90 11.96
C ARG A 231 0.79 3.38 11.83
N LEU A 232 -0.04 2.73 12.66
CA LEU A 232 -0.28 1.28 12.62
C LEU A 232 -0.77 0.84 11.24
N TRP A 233 -1.88 1.43 10.77
CA TRP A 233 -2.47 1.09 9.47
C TRP A 233 -1.56 1.49 8.31
N GLY A 234 -0.92 2.66 8.38
CA GLY A 234 0.04 3.11 7.37
C GLY A 234 1.24 2.15 7.23
N LYS A 235 1.82 1.66 8.33
CA LYS A 235 2.88 0.64 8.27
C LYS A 235 2.36 -0.69 7.74
N LEU A 236 1.19 -1.14 8.20
CA LEU A 236 0.60 -2.40 7.76
C LEU A 236 0.31 -2.40 6.26
N GLN A 237 -0.39 -1.37 5.75
CA GLN A 237 -0.77 -1.29 4.35
C GLN A 237 0.44 -1.09 3.43
N THR A 238 1.42 -0.29 3.84
CA THR A 238 2.65 -0.11 3.03
C THR A 238 3.51 -1.36 3.00
N GLN A 239 3.58 -2.12 4.10
CA GLN A 239 4.23 -3.43 4.12
C GLN A 239 3.47 -4.47 3.28
N GLY A 240 2.14 -4.48 3.32
CA GLY A 240 1.30 -5.36 2.51
C GLY A 240 1.49 -5.10 1.02
N LEU A 241 1.44 -3.83 0.60
CA LEU A 241 1.72 -3.42 -0.78
C LEU A 241 3.15 -3.76 -1.22
N GLY A 242 4.15 -3.52 -0.35
CA GLY A 242 5.54 -3.94 -0.62
C GLY A 242 5.67 -5.46 -0.79
N THR A 243 4.91 -6.23 -0.01
CA THR A 243 4.85 -7.70 -0.11
C THR A 243 4.17 -8.15 -1.41
N ALA A 244 3.08 -7.48 -1.81
CA ALA A 244 2.40 -7.73 -3.08
C ALA A 244 3.35 -7.52 -4.27
N LEU A 245 4.09 -6.42 -4.29
CA LEU A 245 5.10 -6.17 -5.32
C LEU A 245 6.25 -7.19 -5.27
N LYS A 246 6.72 -7.57 -4.07
CA LYS A 246 7.72 -8.63 -3.89
C LYS A 246 7.26 -9.94 -4.54
N ILE A 247 5.98 -10.30 -4.39
CA ILE A 247 5.38 -11.48 -5.04
C ILE A 247 5.40 -11.34 -6.56
N LEU A 248 4.91 -10.21 -7.09
CA LEU A 248 4.83 -9.96 -8.54
C LEU A 248 6.20 -10.00 -9.21
N PHE A 249 7.24 -9.43 -8.59
CA PHE A 249 8.61 -9.51 -9.11
C PHE A 249 9.28 -10.88 -8.93
N SER A 250 8.64 -11.82 -8.23
CA SER A 250 9.19 -13.16 -7.94
C SER A 250 8.42 -14.27 -8.64
N GLU A 251 7.60 -13.96 -9.64
CA GLU A 251 6.77 -14.92 -10.38
C GLU A 251 7.56 -16.15 -10.86
N LYS A 252 8.69 -15.94 -11.56
CA LYS A 252 9.56 -17.03 -12.04
C LYS A 252 10.14 -17.90 -10.91
N GLN A 253 10.30 -17.34 -9.71
CA GLN A 253 10.77 -18.09 -8.54
C GLN A 253 9.63 -18.88 -7.90
N ILE A 254 8.41 -18.32 -7.90
CA ILE A 254 7.22 -18.93 -7.33
C ILE A 254 6.74 -20.12 -8.18
N GLU A 255 6.77 -19.99 -9.51
CA GLU A 255 6.41 -21.09 -10.43
C GLU A 255 7.39 -22.28 -10.34
N LYS A 256 8.64 -22.03 -9.94
CA LYS A 256 9.68 -23.05 -9.76
C LYS A 256 9.71 -23.63 -8.34
N ILE A 257 8.79 -23.27 -7.46
CA ILE A 257 8.75 -23.81 -6.11
C ILE A 257 8.45 -25.32 -6.19
N PRO A 258 9.29 -26.19 -5.58
CA PRO A 258 9.04 -27.62 -5.59
C PRO A 258 7.77 -27.93 -4.80
N GLY A 259 6.95 -28.86 -5.33
CA GLY A 259 5.71 -29.30 -4.68
C GLY A 259 5.92 -30.01 -3.34
N SER A 260 7.12 -30.53 -3.10
CA SER A 260 7.55 -31.15 -1.85
C SER A 260 8.95 -30.64 -1.46
N GLY A 261 9.12 -30.16 -0.22
CA GLY A 261 10.37 -29.64 0.32
C GLY A 261 10.36 -28.15 0.71
N PRO A 262 11.41 -27.67 1.41
CA PRO A 262 11.57 -26.27 1.79
C PRO A 262 11.76 -25.36 0.57
N SER A 263 11.12 -24.18 0.59
CA SER A 263 11.31 -23.16 -0.47
C SER A 263 12.56 -22.36 -0.17
N TYR A 264 13.65 -22.68 -0.86
CA TYR A 264 14.91 -21.94 -0.75
C TYR A 264 14.93 -20.66 -1.60
N GLY A 265 14.03 -20.53 -2.58
CA GLY A 265 14.01 -19.39 -3.53
C GLY A 265 13.08 -18.23 -3.14
N PHE A 266 11.99 -18.51 -2.42
CA PHE A 266 10.98 -17.50 -2.06
C PHE A 266 10.39 -17.78 -0.68
N HIS A 267 10.42 -16.78 0.20
CA HIS A 267 9.88 -16.89 1.55
C HIS A 267 9.11 -15.62 1.94
N LEU A 268 8.02 -15.83 2.68
CA LEU A 268 7.21 -14.80 3.30
C LEU A 268 7.18 -15.05 4.80
N THR A 269 7.54 -14.02 5.56
CA THR A 269 7.46 -14.02 7.02
C THR A 269 6.02 -13.91 7.50
N ARG A 270 5.76 -14.25 8.77
CA ARG A 270 4.43 -14.08 9.40
C ARG A 270 3.90 -12.64 9.23
N GLN A 271 4.76 -11.64 9.43
CA GLN A 271 4.38 -10.24 9.33
C GLN A 271 4.03 -9.84 7.89
N GLU A 272 4.79 -10.30 6.89
CA GLU A 272 4.47 -10.06 5.48
C GLU A 272 3.13 -10.71 5.10
N ILE A 273 2.86 -11.93 5.57
CA ILE A 273 1.58 -12.62 5.32
C ILE A 273 0.42 -11.84 5.95
N VAL A 274 0.53 -11.49 7.24
CA VAL A 274 -0.51 -10.71 7.94
C VAL A 274 -0.74 -9.37 7.24
N ALA A 275 0.33 -8.66 6.88
CA ALA A 275 0.25 -7.37 6.20
C ALA A 275 -0.40 -7.49 4.82
N LEU A 276 -0.06 -8.51 4.02
CA LEU A 276 -0.59 -8.73 2.68
C LEU A 276 -2.13 -8.87 2.69
N PHE A 277 -2.65 -9.79 3.50
CA PHE A 277 -4.10 -10.04 3.53
C PHE A 277 -4.87 -8.90 4.20
N ASN A 278 -4.32 -8.28 5.25
CA ASN A 278 -4.99 -7.15 5.89
C ASN A 278 -4.94 -5.89 5.01
N ALA A 279 -3.87 -5.65 4.25
CA ALA A 279 -3.82 -4.56 3.28
C ALA A 279 -4.90 -4.74 2.21
N PHE A 280 -4.98 -5.93 1.61
CA PHE A 280 -6.01 -6.25 0.62
C PHE A 280 -7.42 -6.11 1.19
N GLY A 281 -7.65 -6.55 2.43
CA GLY A 281 -8.94 -6.40 3.11
C GLY A 281 -9.32 -4.96 3.48
N ARG A 282 -8.47 -3.95 3.21
CA ARG A 282 -8.79 -2.51 3.31
C ARG A 282 -9.02 -1.86 1.94
N LEU A 283 -8.88 -2.59 0.84
CA LEU A 283 -9.19 -2.10 -0.50
C LEU A 283 -10.64 -2.45 -0.86
#